data_AF-A0A8J8KJ65-F1
#
_entry.id   AF-A0A8J8KJ65-F1
#
_cell.length_a   1.000
_cell.length_b   1.000
_cell.length_c   1.000
_cell.angle_alpha   90.00
_cell.angle_beta   90.00
_cell.angle_gamma   90.00
#
_symmetry.space_group_name_H-M   'P 1'
#
loop_
_entity.id
_entity.type
_entity.pdbx_description
1 polymer ?
#
loop_
_entity_poly.entity_id
_entity_poly.type
_entity_poly.pdbx_seq_one_letter_code
_entity_poly.pdbx_strand_id
1 'polypeptide(L)'
;MTEPITVDTGRLRLVGRELSDQSRAVLLPVWDTLSRLDIPADPNAAGAEGSDVAAGMSTCLTAVTEELRRSAVELQEIGDALVRSAQDYEQTDRETNRLTRDIVEDRAEAPVPNTDPSRWKL
;
A
#
# COMPACT_ATOMS: atom_id res chain seq x y z
N MET A 1 -9.44 -14.24 -21.79
CA MET A 1 -8.54 -14.92 -20.84
C MET A 1 -7.24 -14.14 -20.84
N THR A 2 -7.05 -13.31 -19.82
CA THR A 2 -5.83 -12.52 -19.62
C THR A 2 -4.75 -13.47 -19.10
N GLU A 3 -3.55 -13.43 -19.67
CA GLU A 3 -2.41 -14.19 -19.15
C GLU A 3 -2.19 -13.89 -17.66
N PRO A 4 -1.69 -14.85 -16.87
CA PRO A 4 -1.34 -14.59 -15.48
C PRO A 4 -0.32 -13.47 -15.42
N ILE A 5 -0.71 -12.33 -14.85
CA ILE A 5 0.23 -11.24 -14.58
C ILE A 5 1.14 -11.74 -13.47
N THR A 6 2.41 -11.98 -13.81
CA THR A 6 3.43 -12.24 -12.79
C THR A 6 3.58 -11.00 -11.93
N VAL A 7 3.31 -11.14 -10.63
CA VAL A 7 3.39 -10.03 -9.68
C VAL A 7 4.82 -9.91 -9.17
N ASP A 8 5.44 -8.75 -9.42
CA ASP A 8 6.74 -8.41 -8.85
C ASP A 8 6.55 -7.90 -7.40
N THR A 9 6.65 -8.81 -6.44
CA THR A 9 6.51 -8.51 -5.01
C THR A 9 7.64 -7.60 -4.50
N GLY A 10 8.82 -7.64 -5.11
CA GLY A 10 9.93 -6.74 -4.82
C GLY A 10 9.57 -5.29 -5.16
N ARG A 11 9.00 -5.07 -6.35
CA ARG A 11 8.52 -3.77 -6.79
C ARG A 11 7.36 -3.25 -5.93
N LEU A 12 6.40 -4.10 -5.55
CA LEU A 12 5.30 -3.69 -4.67
C LEU A 12 5.80 -3.15 -3.32
N ARG A 13 6.79 -3.83 -2.71
CA ARG A 13 7.40 -3.34 -1.46
C ARG A 13 8.15 -2.03 -1.66
N LEU A 14 8.92 -1.92 -2.74
CA LEU A 14 9.71 -0.73 -3.02
C LEU A 14 8.78 0.47 -3.16
N VAL A 15 7.76 0.37 -4.01
CA VAL A 15 6.78 1.44 -4.24
C VAL A 15 6.01 1.74 -2.96
N GLY A 16 5.57 0.72 -2.21
CA GLY A 16 4.84 0.93 -0.97
C GLY A 16 5.65 1.70 0.09
N ARG A 17 6.94 1.37 0.24
CA ARG A 17 7.85 2.09 1.14
C ARG A 17 8.15 3.49 0.64
N GLU A 18 8.44 3.64 -0.64
CA GLU A 18 8.73 4.94 -1.26
C GLU A 18 7.56 5.90 -1.11
N LEU A 19 6.31 5.42 -1.27
CA LEU A 19 5.11 6.21 -1.08
C LEU A 19 4.96 6.70 0.37
N SER A 20 5.18 5.82 1.35
CA SER A 20 5.13 6.18 2.77
C SER A 20 6.25 7.14 3.17
N ASP A 21 7.48 6.93 2.67
CA ASP A 21 8.63 7.77 2.98
C ASP A 21 8.50 9.16 2.33
N GLN A 22 8.10 9.22 1.06
CA GLN A 22 7.93 10.49 0.34
C GLN A 22 6.75 11.30 0.87
N SER A 23 5.62 10.65 1.15
CA SER A 23 4.46 11.34 1.73
C SER A 23 4.81 11.96 3.08
N ARG A 24 5.54 11.22 3.93
CA ARG A 24 6.05 11.72 5.21
C ARG A 24 7.05 12.86 5.04
N ALA A 25 8.00 12.74 4.10
CA ALA A 25 9.04 13.74 3.87
C ALA A 25 8.52 15.05 3.28
N VAL A 26 7.45 15.00 2.48
CA VAL A 26 6.90 16.17 1.78
C VAL A 26 5.73 16.78 2.54
N LEU A 27 4.74 15.97 2.96
CA LEU A 27 3.49 16.50 3.50
C LEU A 27 3.60 16.93 4.97
N LEU A 28 4.35 16.20 5.81
CA LEU A 28 4.48 16.57 7.23
C LEU A 28 5.16 17.93 7.44
N PRO A 29 6.27 18.27 6.77
CA PRO A 29 6.89 19.59 6.99
C PRO A 29 5.99 20.74 6.55
N VAL A 30 5.24 20.56 5.45
CA VAL A 30 4.29 21.56 4.96
C VAL A 30 3.12 21.70 5.93
N TRP A 31 2.56 20.58 6.39
CA TRP A 31 1.50 20.56 7.41
C TRP A 31 1.95 21.22 8.73
N ASP A 32 3.13 20.89 9.24
CA ASP A 32 3.68 21.45 10.49
C ASP A 32 3.93 22.96 10.36
N THR A 33 4.40 23.42 9.20
CA THR A 33 4.60 24.85 8.93
C THR A 33 3.27 25.60 8.93
N LEU A 34 2.27 25.09 8.20
CA LEU A 34 0.98 25.76 8.05
C LEU A 34 0.14 25.72 9.34
N SER A 35 0.21 24.64 10.11
CA SER A 35 -0.54 24.48 11.36
C SER A 35 -0.06 25.39 12.50
N ARG A 36 1.16 25.92 12.41
CA ARG A 36 1.76 26.84 13.38
C ARG A 36 1.69 28.30 12.97
N LEU A 37 1.15 28.60 11.80
CA LEU A 37 1.14 29.95 11.26
C LEU A 37 0.12 30.79 12.03
N ASP A 38 0.61 31.76 12.80
CA ASP A 38 -0.23 32.72 13.51
C ASP A 38 -0.66 33.84 12.54
N ILE A 39 -1.95 34.14 12.53
CA ILE A 39 -2.53 35.11 11.61
C ILE A 39 -2.85 36.36 12.44
N PRO A 40 -2.13 37.46 12.22
CA PRO A 40 -2.39 38.68 12.96
C PRO A 40 -3.81 39.17 12.69
N ALA A 41 -4.48 39.63 13.74
CA ALA A 41 -5.78 40.27 13.61
C ALA A 41 -5.67 41.50 12.69
N ASP A 42 -6.65 41.67 11.79
CA ASP A 42 -6.71 42.85 10.93
C ASP A 42 -7.05 44.09 11.79
N PRO A 43 -6.14 45.09 11.90
CA PRO A 43 -6.40 46.28 12.69
C PRO A 43 -7.57 47.12 12.18
N ASN A 44 -8.00 46.91 10.92
CA ASN A 44 -9.11 47.62 10.30
C ASN A 44 -10.42 46.83 10.31
N ALA A 45 -10.46 45.62 10.87
CA ALA A 45 -11.65 44.76 10.88
C ALA A 45 -12.89 45.44 11.49
N ALA A 46 -12.69 46.33 12.46
CA ALA A 46 -13.76 47.09 13.09
C ALA A 46 -14.44 48.14 12.17
N GLY A 47 -13.78 48.54 11.08
CA GLY A 47 -14.26 49.56 10.14
C GLY A 47 -14.80 49.01 8.82
N ALA A 48 -14.65 47.72 8.56
CA ALA A 48 -15.05 47.07 7.32
C ALA A 48 -15.89 45.83 7.61
N GLU A 49 -17.21 46.03 7.81
CA GLU A 49 -18.15 44.92 7.97
C GLU A 49 -18.06 43.95 6.79
N GLY A 50 -17.83 42.67 7.08
CA GLY A 50 -17.71 41.60 6.08
C GLY A 50 -16.30 41.37 5.52
N SER A 51 -15.29 42.13 5.94
CA SER A 51 -13.90 42.00 5.50
C SER A 51 -12.96 41.54 6.62
N ASP A 52 -13.34 40.48 7.35
CA ASP A 52 -12.42 39.85 8.30
C ASP A 52 -11.44 38.92 7.55
N VAL A 53 -10.38 39.54 7.02
CA VAL A 53 -9.32 38.85 6.29
C VAL A 53 -8.61 37.82 7.17
N ALA A 54 -8.46 38.11 8.47
CA ALA A 54 -7.81 37.20 9.41
C ALA A 54 -8.64 35.93 9.63
N ALA A 55 -9.96 36.07 9.83
CA ALA A 55 -10.87 34.92 9.93
C ALA A 55 -10.94 34.11 8.61
N GLY A 56 -10.96 34.79 7.47
CA GLY A 56 -10.93 34.14 6.16
C GLY A 56 -9.65 33.32 5.93
N MET A 57 -8.50 33.90 6.24
CA MET A 57 -7.20 33.23 6.15
C MET A 57 -7.10 32.04 7.13
N SER A 58 -7.62 32.20 8.36
CA SER A 58 -7.65 31.13 9.37
C SER A 58 -8.47 29.93 8.91
N THR A 59 -9.64 30.19 8.33
CA THR A 59 -10.51 29.17 7.75
C THR A 59 -9.80 28.45 6.59
N CYS A 60 -9.14 29.19 5.70
CA CYS A 60 -8.39 28.63 4.59
C CYS A 60 -7.24 27.74 5.06
N LEU A 61 -6.42 28.22 6.01
CA LEU A 61 -5.29 27.47 6.55
C LEU A 61 -5.74 26.21 7.28
N THR A 62 -6.85 26.27 8.02
CA THR A 62 -7.45 25.10 8.65
C THR A 62 -7.89 24.06 7.61
N ALA A 63 -8.56 24.50 6.54
CA ALA A 63 -8.99 23.59 5.47
C ALA A 63 -7.81 22.92 4.75
N VAL A 64 -6.77 23.70 4.43
CA VAL A 64 -5.56 23.19 3.76
C VAL A 64 -4.78 22.22 4.66
N THR A 65 -4.62 22.54 5.95
CA THR A 65 -3.92 21.65 6.88
C THR A 65 -4.68 20.33 7.09
N GLU A 66 -6.00 20.35 7.16
CA GLU A 66 -6.79 19.11 7.22
C GLU A 66 -6.70 18.28 5.94
N GLU A 67 -6.68 18.91 4.77
CA GLU A 67 -6.53 18.19 3.50
C GLU A 67 -5.15 17.54 3.38
N LEU A 68 -4.08 18.28 3.72
CA LEU A 68 -2.72 17.73 3.76
C LEU A 68 -2.60 16.55 4.72
N ARG A 69 -3.24 16.64 5.90
CA ARG A 69 -3.29 15.55 6.87
C ARG A 69 -3.99 14.33 6.30
N ARG A 70 -5.14 14.52 5.63
CA ARG A 70 -5.89 13.43 4.98
C ARG A 70 -5.05 12.75 3.90
N SER A 71 -4.45 13.53 2.99
CA SER A 71 -3.61 12.99 1.91
C SER A 71 -2.41 12.21 2.47
N ALA A 72 -1.79 12.67 3.55
CA ALA A 72 -0.67 11.95 4.18
C ALA A 72 -1.09 10.57 4.71
N VAL A 73 -2.26 10.51 5.36
CA VAL A 73 -2.82 9.24 5.86
C VAL A 73 -3.16 8.30 4.70
N GLU A 74 -3.85 8.79 3.67
CA GLU A 74 -4.24 7.97 2.51
C GLU A 74 -3.02 7.38 1.79
N LEU A 75 -1.97 8.17 1.58
CA LEU A 75 -0.73 7.69 0.96
C LEU A 75 -0.03 6.63 1.81
N GLN A 76 -0.05 6.79 3.13
CA GLN A 76 0.49 5.79 4.05
C GLN A 76 -0.32 4.49 4.01
N GLU A 77 -1.65 4.57 4.00
CA GLU A 77 -2.53 3.41 3.91
C GLU A 77 -2.34 2.63 2.60
N ILE A 78 -2.18 3.35 1.47
CA ILE A 78 -1.86 2.74 0.17
C ILE A 78 -0.48 2.07 0.23
N GLY A 79 0.53 2.74 0.81
CA GLY A 79 1.87 2.19 0.97
C GLY A 79 1.87 0.89 1.77
N ASP A 80 1.16 0.87 2.91
CA ASP A 80 1.00 -0.31 3.75
C ASP A 80 0.23 -1.42 3.04
N ALA A 81 -0.80 -1.08 2.25
CA ALA A 81 -1.55 -2.04 1.46
C ALA A 81 -0.67 -2.74 0.41
N LEU A 82 0.18 -1.99 -0.29
CA LEU A 82 1.13 -2.56 -1.27
C LEU A 82 2.13 -3.52 -0.61
N VAL A 83 2.64 -3.16 0.57
CA VAL A 83 3.55 -4.03 1.33
C VAL A 83 2.85 -5.30 1.79
N ARG A 84 1.60 -5.21 2.28
CA ARG A 84 0.79 -6.38 2.66
C ARG A 84 0.52 -7.27 1.45
N SER A 85 0.08 -6.71 0.33
CA SER A 85 -0.15 -7.49 -0.90
C SER A 85 1.12 -8.22 -1.34
N ALA A 86 2.30 -7.60 -1.26
CA ALA A 86 3.54 -8.28 -1.56
C ALA A 86 3.80 -9.49 -0.65
N GLN A 87 3.44 -9.41 0.63
CA GLN A 87 3.56 -10.52 1.58
C GLN A 87 2.57 -11.64 1.26
N ASP A 88 1.33 -11.30 0.92
CA ASP A 88 0.28 -12.25 0.56
C ASP A 88 0.64 -13.04 -0.70
N TYR A 89 1.18 -12.36 -1.72
CA TYR A 89 1.67 -13.01 -2.94
C TYR A 89 2.83 -13.97 -2.64
N GLU A 90 3.81 -13.56 -1.85
CA GLU A 90 4.90 -14.48 -1.49
C GLU A 90 4.44 -15.66 -0.64
N GLN A 91 3.45 -15.46 0.23
CA GLN A 91 2.87 -16.56 0.99
C GLN A 91 2.17 -17.55 0.05
N THR A 92 1.41 -17.04 -0.92
CA THR A 92 0.75 -17.85 -1.95
C THR A 92 1.77 -18.62 -2.78
N ASP A 93 2.88 -17.99 -3.19
CA ASP A 93 3.95 -18.64 -3.94
C ASP A 93 4.62 -19.75 -3.12
N ARG A 94 4.90 -19.51 -1.83
CA ARG A 94 5.50 -20.52 -0.94
C ARG A 94 4.57 -21.72 -0.77
N GLU A 95 3.28 -21.48 -0.55
CA GLU A 95 2.30 -22.55 -0.38
C GLU A 95 2.08 -23.34 -1.67
N THR A 96 2.01 -22.65 -2.81
CA THR A 96 1.89 -23.29 -4.12
C THR A 96 3.10 -24.18 -4.43
N ASN A 97 4.31 -23.70 -4.13
CA ASN A 97 5.54 -24.47 -4.30
C ASN A 97 5.61 -25.68 -3.37
N ARG A 98 5.12 -25.55 -2.12
CA ARG A 98 5.00 -26.66 -1.17
C ARG A 98 4.06 -27.73 -1.70
N LEU A 99 2.83 -27.37 -2.05
CA LEU A 99 1.82 -28.30 -2.57
C LEU A 99 2.30 -28.99 -3.85
N THR A 100 2.97 -28.25 -4.74
CA THR A 100 3.52 -28.81 -5.98
C THR A 100 4.61 -29.85 -5.68
N ARG A 101 5.48 -29.59 -4.71
CA ARG A 101 6.51 -30.54 -4.26
C ARG A 101 5.88 -31.80 -3.68
N ASP A 102 4.93 -31.64 -2.77
CA ASP A 102 4.26 -32.77 -2.11
C ASP A 102 3.57 -33.69 -3.14
N ILE A 103 2.93 -33.12 -4.17
CA ILE A 103 2.31 -33.90 -5.27
C ILE A 103 3.35 -34.64 -6.11
N VAL A 104 4.51 -34.03 -6.38
CA VAL A 104 5.58 -34.66 -7.17
C VAL A 104 6.23 -35.80 -6.38
N GLU A 105 6.45 -35.61 -5.07
CA GLU A 105 7.03 -36.62 -4.18
C GLU A 105 6.08 -37.82 -3.98
N ASP A 106 4.78 -37.58 -3.77
CA ASP A 106 3.75 -38.64 -3.64
C ASP A 106 3.61 -39.48 -4.93
N ARG A 107 3.79 -38.84 -6.11
CA ARG A 107 3.83 -39.56 -7.40
C ARG A 107 5.11 -40.36 -7.64
N ALA A 108 6.23 -39.98 -7.01
CA ALA A 108 7.48 -40.71 -7.13
C ALA A 108 7.52 -41.96 -6.23
N GLU A 109 6.74 -41.99 -5.15
CA GLU A 109 6.62 -43.14 -4.24
C GLU A 109 5.60 -44.19 -4.68
N ALA A 110 4.77 -43.90 -5.68
CA ALA A 110 3.83 -44.88 -6.22
C ALA A 110 4.60 -46.10 -6.80
N PRO A 111 4.44 -47.31 -6.23
CA PRO A 111 5.15 -48.48 -6.72
C PRO A 111 4.74 -48.74 -8.17
N VAL A 112 5.72 -48.81 -9.07
CA VAL A 112 5.49 -49.22 -10.46
C VAL A 112 4.76 -50.57 -10.41
N PRO A 113 3.53 -50.68 -10.90
CA PRO A 113 2.86 -51.96 -10.94
C PRO A 113 3.74 -52.90 -11.75
N ASN A 114 4.13 -54.03 -11.15
CA ASN A 114 4.95 -55.04 -11.80
C ASN A 114 4.18 -55.60 -13.00
N THR A 115 4.36 -54.98 -14.16
CA THR A 115 3.85 -55.43 -15.45
C THR A 115 4.77 -56.53 -15.95
N ASP A 116 4.75 -57.68 -15.29
CA ASP A 116 5.35 -58.89 -15.83
C ASP A 116 4.34 -59.54 -16.80
N PRO A 117 4.56 -59.45 -18.13
CA PRO A 117 3.68 -60.05 -19.12
C PRO A 117 3.71 -61.59 -19.09
N SER A 118 4.63 -62.21 -18.35
CA SER A 118 4.77 -63.68 -18.24
C SER A 118 3.63 -64.36 -17.47
N ARG A 119 2.79 -63.60 -16.76
CA ARG A 119 1.68 -64.12 -15.95
C ARG A 119 0.37 -64.39 -16.72
N TRP A 120 0.30 -64.05 -18.01
CA TRP A 120 -0.94 -64.09 -18.80
C TRP A 120 -1.04 -65.29 -19.76
N LYS A 121 -0.18 -66.30 -19.62
CA LYS A 121 -0.31 -67.55 -20.40
C LYS A 121 -0.97 -68.62 -19.53
N LEU A 122 -2.29 -68.69 -19.61
CA LEU A 122 -3.10 -69.88 -19.30
C LEU A 122 -3.63 -70.46 -20.61
#